data_AF-A0A7V4GZZ5-F1
#
_entry.id   AF-A0A7V4GZZ5-F1
#
_cell.length_a   1.000
_cell.length_b   1.000
_cell.length_c   1.000
_cell.angle_alpha   90.00
_cell.angle_beta   90.00
_cell.angle_gamma   90.00
#
_symmetry.space_group_name_H-M   'P 1'
#
loop_
_entity.id
_entity.type
_entity.pdbx_description
1 polymer ?
#
loop_
_entity_poly.entity_id
_entity_poly.type
_entity_poly.pdbx_seq_one_letter_code
_entity_poly.pdbx_strand_id
1 'polypeptide(L)' 'MTVDQLTRPGALVSGQVQFSDGKKAAWYVDEMGRLGMVAPEPGYRPPQADIPAFQAALDRELSRLGL' A
#
# COMPACT_ATOMS: atom_id res chain seq x y z
N MET A 1 -2.57 -4.98 -8.44
CA MET A 1 -2.62 -4.70 -6.99
C MET A 1 -3.59 -5.69 -6.38
N THR A 2 -3.21 -6.33 -5.28
CA THR A 2 -4.07 -7.24 -4.52
C THR A 2 -4.30 -6.66 -3.14
N VAL A 3 -5.57 -6.55 -2.77
CA VAL A 3 -5.99 -6.09 -1.44
C VAL A 3 -6.24 -7.33 -0.60
N ASP A 4 -5.32 -7.59 0.32
CA ASP A 4 -5.52 -8.62 1.33
C ASP A 4 -6.26 -7.98 2.50
N GLN A 5 -7.56 -8.29 2.63
CA GLN A 5 -8.34 -8.00 3.83
C GLN A 5 -7.86 -8.90 4.98
N LEU A 6 -6.61 -8.74 5.41
CA LEU A 6 -6.12 -9.36 6.62
C LEU A 6 -5.96 -8.26 7.66
N THR A 7 -6.96 -8.18 8.54
CA THR A 7 -6.99 -7.41 9.78
C THR A 7 -5.70 -7.65 10.57
N ARG A 8 -4.67 -6.83 10.31
CA ARG A 8 -3.57 -6.68 11.26
C ARG A 8 -4.14 -5.87 12.43
N PRO A 9 -3.90 -6.27 13.69
CA PRO A 9 -4.30 -5.45 14.84
C PRO A 9 -3.75 -4.02 14.68
N GLY A 10 -4.63 -3.03 14.55
CA GLY A 10 -4.28 -1.61 14.37
C GLY A 10 -4.20 -1.10 12.92
N ALA A 11 -4.49 -1.90 11.89
CA ALA A 11 -4.60 -1.43 10.50
C ALA A 11 -6.04 -1.54 9.99
N LEU A 12 -6.60 -0.42 9.50
CA LEU A 12 -7.92 -0.38 8.86
C LEU A 12 -7.93 -1.11 7.53
N VAL A 13 -6.87 -0.92 6.75
CA VAL A 13 -6.71 -1.52 5.42
C VAL A 13 -5.27 -1.95 5.25
N SER A 14 -5.05 -3.09 4.61
CA SER A 14 -3.72 -3.47 4.16
C SER A 14 -3.77 -4.17 2.82
N GLY A 15 -2.63 -4.25 2.15
CA GLY A 15 -2.53 -4.93 0.87
C GLY A 15 -1.10 -5.08 0.41
N GLN A 16 -0.96 -5.59 -0.82
CA GLN A 16 0.32 -5.69 -1.49
C GLN A 16 0.25 -4.96 -2.83
N VAL A 17 1.31 -4.21 -3.12
CA VAL A 17 1.53 -3.58 -4.42
C VAL A 17 2.76 -4.19 -5.06
N GLN A 18 2.66 -4.47 -6.36
CA GLN A 18 3.82 -4.81 -7.19
C GLN A 18 4.18 -3.57 -8.01
N PHE A 19 5.41 -3.11 -7.87
CA PHE A 19 5.94 -1.98 -8.62
C PHE A 19 6.46 -2.43 -9.99
N SER A 20 6.74 -1.46 -10.86
CA SER A 20 7.20 -1.71 -12.24
C SER A 20 8.56 -2.40 -12.30
N ASP A 21 9.35 -2.32 -11.23
CA ASP A 21 10.61 -3.05 -11.06
C ASP A 21 10.42 -4.54 -10.71
N GLY A 22 9.17 -4.99 -10.63
CA GLY A 22 8.79 -6.35 -10.31
C GLY A 22 8.77 -6.66 -8.81
N LYS A 23 9.21 -5.73 -7.94
CA LYS A 23 9.25 -5.95 -6.49
C LYS A 23 7.89 -5.69 -5.87
N LYS A 24 7.56 -6.49 -4.85
CA LYS A 24 6.31 -6.39 -4.11
C LYS A 24 6.57 -5.74 -2.75
N ALA A 25 5.80 -4.72 -2.41
CA ALA A 25 5.80 -4.13 -1.08
C ALA A 25 4.44 -4.30 -0.43
N ALA A 26 4.42 -4.56 0.88
CA ALA A 26 3.18 -4.51 1.63
C ALA A 26 2.90 -3.06 2.03
N TRP A 27 1.63 -2.68 2.08
CA TRP A 27 1.21 -1.39 2.56
C TRP A 27 0.04 -1.56 3.53
N TYR A 28 -0.13 -0.59 4.40
CA TYR A 28 -1.24 -0.57 5.36
C TYR A 28 -1.62 0.86 5.69
N VAL A 29 -2.88 1.07 6.03
CA VAL A 29 -3.40 2.32 6.55
C VAL A 29 -3.83 2.07 7.99
N ASP A 30 -3.27 2.85 8.92
CA ASP A 30 -3.64 2.77 10.34
C ASP A 30 -4.98 3.46 10.63
N GLU A 31 -5.46 3.33 11.86
CA GLU A 31 -6.71 3.96 12.32
C GLU A 31 -6.70 5.49 12.23
N MET A 32 -5.53 6.11 12.09
CA MET A 32 -5.37 7.56 11.89
C MET A 32 -5.38 7.96 10.41
N GLY A 33 -5.62 7.02 9.49
CA GLY A 33 -5.58 7.24 8.05
C GLY A 33 -4.15 7.39 7.50
N ARG A 34 -3.12 7.03 8.26
CA ARG A 34 -1.72 7.17 7.82
C ARG A 34 -1.31 5.94 7.04
N LEU A 35 -0.79 6.18 5.84
CA LEU A 35 -0.20 5.14 5.00
C LEU A 35 1.21 4.77 5.49
N GLY A 36 1.38 3.51 5.85
CA GLY A 36 2.65 2.85 6.04
C GLY A 36 2.98 1.93 4.86
N MET A 37 4.26 1.86 4.50
CA MET A 37 4.77 0.91 3.51
C MET A 37 5.87 0.06 4.14
N VAL A 38 5.78 -1.25 3.94
CA VAL A 38 6.78 -2.22 4.35
C VAL A 38 7.59 -2.59 3.13
N ALA A 39 8.84 -2.13 3.13
CA ALA A 39 9.81 -2.50 2.12
C ALA A 39 10.06 -4.03 2.16
N PRO A 40 10.13 -4.71 1.00
CA PRO A 40 10.51 -6.12 0.94
C PRO A 40 11.93 -6.37 1.42
N GLU A 41 12.81 -5.37 1.30
CA GLU A 41 14.23 -5.47 1.62
C GLU A 41 14.73 -4.16 2.27
N PRO A 42 15.72 -4.22 3.16
CA PRO A 42 16.33 -3.03 3.75
C PRO A 42 16.88 -2.08 2.66
N GLY A 43 16.53 -0.80 2.74
CA GLY A 43 16.99 0.22 1.80
C GLY A 43 16.25 0.24 0.46
N TYR A 44 15.27 -0.64 0.25
CA TYR A 44 14.45 -0.61 -0.95
C TYR A 44 13.64 0.70 -1.02
N ARG A 45 13.68 1.33 -2.20
CA ARG A 45 12.78 2.42 -2.58
C ARG A 45 12.08 2.04 -3.87
N PRO A 46 10.76 2.22 -3.95
CA PRO A 46 10.05 2.05 -5.20
C PRO A 46 10.57 3.02 -6.27
N PRO A 47 10.44 2.68 -7.55
CA PRO A 47 10.68 3.61 -8.64
C PRO A 47 9.85 4.89 -8.45
N GLN A 48 10.47 6.07 -8.56
CA GLN A 48 9.76 7.35 -8.39
C GLN A 48 8.57 7.51 -9.35
N ALA A 49 8.67 6.94 -10.56
CA ALA A 49 7.60 6.96 -11.55
C ALA A 49 6.35 6.18 -11.10
N ASP A 50 6.49 5.19 -10.22
CA ASP A 50 5.36 4.40 -9.74
C ASP A 50 4.67 5.03 -8.53
N ILE A 51 5.32 5.99 -7.84
CA ILE A 51 4.75 6.63 -6.65
C ILE A 51 3.41 7.30 -6.95
N PRO A 52 3.24 8.11 -8.01
CA PRO A 52 1.95 8.72 -8.33
C PRO A 52 0.88 7.68 -8.69
N ALA A 53 1.26 6.63 -9.44
CA ALA A 53 0.33 5.57 -9.83
C ALA A 53 -0.15 4.77 -8.60
N PHE A 54 0.76 4.49 -7.67
CA PHE A 54 0.44 3.84 -6.41
C PHE A 54 -0.49 4.70 -5.54
N GLN A 55 -0.21 6.00 -5.40
CA GLN A 55 -1.08 6.92 -4.65
C GLN A 55 -2.49 6.98 -5.24
N ALA A 56 -2.62 7.07 -6.57
CA ALA A 56 -3.92 7.08 -7.23
C ALA A 56 -4.68 5.75 -7.08
N ALA A 57 -3.98 4.61 -7.10
CA ALA A 57 -4.59 3.30 -6.87
C ALA A 57 -5.05 3.12 -5.42
N LEU A 58 -4.24 3.60 -4.46
CA LEU A 58 -4.58 3.58 -3.04
C LEU A 58 -5.82 4.42 -2.74
N ASP A 59 -5.86 5.66 -3.25
CA ASP A 59 -6.99 6.58 -3.06
C ASP A 59 -8.31 5.98 -3.56
N ARG A 60 -8.27 5.32 -4.73
CA ARG A 60 -9.43 4.59 -5.26
C ARG A 60 -9.87 3.44 -4.37
N GLU A 61 -8.93 2.72 -3.76
CA GLU A 61 -9.26 1.60 -2.89
C GLU A 61 -9.84 2.06 -1.56
N LEU A 62 -9.28 3.13 -0.97
CA LEU A 62 -9.84 3.75 0.23
C LEU A 62 -11.25 4.28 -0.03
N SER A 63 -11.45 4.98 -1.15
CA SER A 63 -12.76 5.44 -1.60
C SER A 63 -13.74 4.29 -1.79
N ARG A 64 -13.28 3.15 -2.34
CA ARG A 64 -14.09 1.94 -2.52
C ARG A 64 -14.49 1.29 -1.20
N LEU A 65 -13.64 1.40 -0.18
CA LEU A 65 -13.89 0.90 1.17
C LEU A 65 -14.73 1.87 2.02
N GLY A 66 -15.00 3.08 1.51
CA GLY A 66 -15.79 4.09 2.21
C GLY A 66 -15.07 4.77 3.37
N LEU A 67 -13.73 4.77 3.32
CA LEU A 67 -12.85 5.47 4.26
C LEU A 67 -12.53 6.89 3.80
#